data_AF-E0UMB1-F1
#
_entry.id   AF-E0UMB1-F1
#
_cell.length_a   1.000
_cell.length_b   1.000
_cell.length_c   1.000
_cell.angle_alpha   90.00
_cell.angle_beta   90.00
_cell.angle_gamma   90.00
#
_symmetry.space_group_name_H-M   'P 1'
#
loop_
_entity.id
_entity.type
_entity.pdbx_description
1 polymer ?
#
loop_
_entity_poly.entity_id
_entity_poly.type
_entity_poly.pdbx_seq_one_letter_code
_entity_poly.pdbx_strand_id
1 'polypeptide(L)'
;MTATLTIEELTEEIKAYPEIQEIVDLALSDVDPKLAQQVFFYLIKTKVKPNDPLFVLMLTCRYYSLITLNAPNVIGNAFELGITKLLGALSEKLDRLQSISVTNVETQIALSVNKLLSRQDKATPRQKWIKRGKIAGLCMGLFSLGASLTYWWFEQSQLASLSANNRQLLAWAKSHEGQLARKIMQWNPSLIDGSCSDDVARLGIGWGEVLVKNGKIVGNKQATTGYCVVWRVPPNQRKFQ
;
A
#
# COMPACT_ATOMS: atom_id res chain seq x y z
N MET A 1 -83.10 34.07 71.87
CA MET A 1 -83.58 32.95 71.04
C MET A 1 -82.52 32.69 69.98
N THR A 2 -81.67 31.70 70.21
CA THR A 2 -80.57 31.33 69.30
C THR A 2 -81.03 30.19 68.41
N ALA A 3 -81.32 30.48 67.15
CA ALA A 3 -81.67 29.47 66.16
C ALA A 3 -80.48 28.52 65.94
N THR A 4 -80.73 27.22 66.12
CA THR A 4 -79.82 26.15 65.72
C THR A 4 -79.92 26.00 64.21
N LEU A 5 -78.98 26.59 63.47
CA LEU A 5 -78.90 26.43 62.02
C LEU A 5 -78.71 24.94 61.68
N THR A 6 -79.65 24.37 60.94
CA THR A 6 -79.53 23.00 60.42
C THR A 6 -78.67 22.98 59.15
N ILE A 7 -78.14 21.79 58.78
CA ILE A 7 -77.34 21.64 57.54
C ILE A 7 -78.16 22.05 56.31
N GLU A 8 -79.46 21.80 56.34
CA GLU A 8 -80.41 22.16 55.28
C GLU A 8 -80.54 23.69 55.15
N GLU A 9 -80.68 24.41 56.27
CA GLU A 9 -80.73 25.87 56.29
C GLU A 9 -79.42 26.51 55.80
N LEU A 10 -78.27 25.95 56.19
CA LEU A 10 -76.96 26.43 55.73
C LEU A 10 -76.78 26.20 54.21
N THR A 11 -77.29 25.08 53.70
CA THR A 11 -77.23 24.75 52.27
C THR A 11 -78.14 25.67 51.45
N GLU A 12 -79.32 26.01 51.97
CA GLU A 12 -80.23 26.99 51.36
C GLU A 12 -79.66 28.42 51.40
N GLU A 13 -79.00 28.81 52.50
CA GLU A 13 -78.28 30.09 52.55
C GLU A 13 -77.12 30.16 51.54
N ILE A 14 -76.38 29.07 51.33
CA ILE A 14 -75.31 29.02 50.33
C ILE A 14 -75.87 29.11 48.90
N LYS A 15 -77.00 28.44 48.60
CA LYS A 15 -77.68 28.55 47.30
C LYS A 15 -78.22 29.97 47.02
N ALA A 16 -78.52 30.74 48.06
CA ALA A 16 -78.95 32.12 47.91
C ALA A 16 -77.83 33.06 47.43
N TYR A 17 -76.56 32.64 47.52
CA TYR A 17 -75.39 33.41 47.06
C TYR A 17 -74.58 32.60 46.02
N PRO A 18 -74.80 32.84 44.71
CA PRO A 18 -74.20 32.02 43.65
C PRO A 18 -72.66 32.04 43.63
N GLU A 19 -72.05 33.16 44.05
CA GLU A 19 -70.59 33.30 44.14
C GLU A 19 -69.98 32.39 45.22
N ILE A 20 -70.69 32.20 46.33
CA ILE A 20 -70.23 31.35 47.44
C ILE A 20 -70.43 29.88 47.06
N GLN A 21 -71.51 29.57 46.35
CA GLN A 21 -71.76 28.23 45.83
C GLN A 21 -70.67 27.78 44.85
N GLU A 22 -70.23 28.64 43.94
CA GLU A 22 -69.13 28.33 43.01
C GLU A 22 -67.81 28.03 43.75
N ILE A 23 -67.49 28.80 44.80
CA ILE A 23 -66.28 28.60 45.60
C ILE A 23 -66.37 27.28 46.39
N VAL A 24 -67.54 26.96 46.93
CA VAL A 24 -67.79 25.69 47.65
C VAL A 24 -67.69 24.51 46.69
N ASP A 25 -68.30 24.60 45.52
CA ASP A 25 -68.27 23.55 44.49
C ASP A 25 -66.84 23.34 43.97
N LEU A 26 -66.06 24.40 43.76
CA LEU A 26 -64.65 24.32 43.37
C LEU A 26 -63.76 23.75 44.47
N ALA A 27 -64.01 24.10 45.74
CA ALA A 27 -63.22 23.62 46.87
C ALA A 27 -63.55 22.17 47.26
N LEU A 28 -64.76 21.69 46.93
CA LEU A 28 -65.26 20.37 47.32
C LEU A 28 -65.46 19.39 46.15
N SER A 29 -65.17 19.78 44.90
CA SER A 29 -65.38 18.95 43.70
C SER A 29 -64.70 17.58 43.80
N ASP A 30 -63.52 17.54 44.42
CA ASP A 30 -62.64 16.37 44.47
C ASP A 30 -62.64 15.68 45.85
N VAL A 31 -63.59 16.03 46.73
CA VAL A 31 -63.62 15.60 48.14
C VAL A 31 -64.74 14.58 48.40
N ASP A 32 -64.45 13.55 49.20
CA ASP A 32 -65.42 12.52 49.63
C ASP A 32 -66.66 13.16 50.31
N PRO A 33 -67.91 12.84 49.91
CA PRO A 33 -69.13 13.42 50.44
C PRO A 33 -69.27 13.36 51.98
N LYS A 34 -68.69 12.35 52.63
CA LYS A 34 -68.67 12.25 54.10
C LYS A 34 -67.83 13.35 54.75
N LEU A 35 -66.77 13.78 54.08
CA LEU A 35 -65.85 14.80 54.58
C LEU A 35 -66.44 16.21 54.38
N ALA A 36 -67.14 16.44 53.27
CA ALA A 36 -67.88 17.67 53.02
C ALA A 36 -68.91 17.93 54.14
N GLN A 37 -69.65 16.91 54.56
CA GLN A 37 -70.60 16.99 55.67
C GLN A 37 -69.94 17.37 57.01
N GLN A 38 -68.73 16.89 57.29
CA GLN A 38 -67.99 17.25 58.51
C GLN A 38 -67.58 18.72 58.54
N VAL A 39 -67.22 19.29 57.38
CA VAL A 39 -66.89 20.71 57.24
C VAL A 39 -68.12 21.57 57.51
N PHE A 40 -69.26 21.24 56.92
CA PHE A 40 -70.53 21.93 57.20
C PHE A 40 -70.96 21.79 58.67
N PHE A 41 -70.78 20.62 59.28
CA PHE A 41 -71.07 20.41 60.70
C PHE A 41 -70.18 21.27 61.62
N TYR A 42 -68.90 21.42 61.28
CA TYR A 42 -67.97 22.27 62.02
C TYR A 42 -68.36 23.75 61.91
N LEU A 43 -68.74 24.21 60.72
CA LEU A 43 -69.19 25.58 60.45
C LEU A 43 -70.48 25.95 61.22
N ILE A 44 -71.41 25.00 61.32
CA ILE A 44 -72.62 25.13 62.16
C ILE A 44 -72.23 25.24 63.64
N LYS A 45 -71.27 24.44 64.10
CA LYS A 45 -70.80 24.46 65.49
C LYS A 45 -70.08 25.76 65.85
N THR A 46 -69.35 26.36 64.90
CA THR A 46 -68.63 27.63 65.09
C THR A 46 -69.51 28.85 64.85
N LYS A 47 -70.76 28.68 64.40
CA LYS A 47 -71.73 29.75 64.11
C LYS A 47 -71.23 30.79 63.10
N VAL A 48 -70.37 30.36 62.18
CA VAL A 48 -69.86 31.23 61.11
C VAL A 48 -70.91 31.30 60.01
N LYS A 49 -71.31 32.51 59.63
CA LYS A 49 -72.26 32.70 58.53
C LYS A 49 -71.56 32.48 57.18
N PRO A 50 -72.25 31.93 56.16
CA PRO A 50 -71.66 31.76 54.83
C PRO A 50 -71.16 33.06 54.21
N ASN A 51 -71.82 34.19 54.48
CA ASN A 51 -71.45 35.53 53.98
C ASN A 51 -70.32 36.20 54.78
N ASP A 52 -69.68 35.50 55.73
CA ASP A 52 -68.52 36.00 56.46
C ASP A 52 -67.23 35.65 55.69
N PRO A 53 -66.30 36.59 55.44
CA PRO A 53 -65.02 36.27 54.79
C PRO A 53 -64.21 35.18 55.52
N LEU A 54 -64.45 34.97 56.82
CA LEU A 54 -63.86 33.87 57.59
C LEU A 54 -64.27 32.49 57.05
N PHE A 55 -65.46 32.36 56.47
CA PHE A 55 -65.96 31.13 55.86
C PHE A 55 -65.09 30.72 54.66
N VAL A 56 -64.83 31.68 53.76
CA VAL A 56 -63.97 31.47 52.58
C VAL A 56 -62.56 31.14 53.03
N LEU A 57 -62.02 31.85 54.03
CA LEU A 57 -60.69 31.56 54.57
C LEU A 57 -60.58 30.14 55.14
N MET A 58 -61.57 29.68 55.91
CA MET A 58 -61.57 28.32 56.45
C MET A 58 -61.65 27.24 55.36
N LEU A 59 -62.48 27.45 54.33
CA LEU A 59 -62.55 26.55 53.17
C LEU A 59 -61.22 26.48 52.43
N THR A 60 -60.57 27.61 52.16
CA THR A 60 -59.26 27.64 51.48
C THR A 60 -58.15 26.98 52.30
N CYS A 61 -58.12 27.18 53.62
CA CYS A 61 -57.13 26.54 54.50
C CYS A 61 -57.30 25.01 54.53
N ARG A 62 -58.55 24.51 54.54
CA ARG A 62 -58.82 23.07 54.51
C ARG A 62 -58.52 22.48 53.13
N TYR A 63 -58.89 23.15 52.06
CA TYR A 63 -58.57 22.77 50.69
C TYR A 63 -57.05 22.64 50.50
N TYR A 64 -56.29 23.61 50.99
CA TYR A 64 -54.83 23.57 50.97
C TYR A 64 -54.26 22.38 51.77
N SER A 65 -54.84 22.07 52.93
CA SER A 65 -54.48 20.90 53.73
C SER A 65 -54.75 19.58 52.98
N LEU A 66 -55.86 19.49 52.24
CA LEU A 66 -56.20 18.30 51.46
C LEU A 66 -55.29 18.10 50.25
N ILE A 67 -54.98 19.18 49.52
CA ILE A 67 -54.02 19.13 48.42
C ILE A 67 -52.64 18.67 48.92
N THR A 68 -52.17 19.22 50.04
CA THR A 68 -50.86 18.87 50.59
C THR A 68 -50.78 17.44 51.12
N LEU A 69 -51.87 16.90 51.67
CA LEU A 69 -51.97 15.48 52.06
C LEU A 69 -51.98 14.52 50.87
N ASN A 70 -52.60 14.89 49.75
CA ASN A 70 -52.69 14.05 48.55
C ASN A 70 -51.56 14.27 47.53
N ALA A 71 -50.81 15.38 47.65
CA ALA A 71 -49.67 15.71 46.80
C ALA A 71 -48.63 14.58 46.61
N PRO A 72 -48.17 13.85 47.65
CA PRO A 72 -47.16 12.81 47.46
C PRO A 72 -47.64 11.67 46.55
N ASN A 73 -48.92 11.31 46.60
CA ASN A 73 -49.48 10.24 45.77
C ASN A 73 -49.65 10.67 44.30
N VAL A 74 -50.07 11.92 44.07
CA VAL A 74 -50.19 12.48 42.72
C VAL A 74 -48.82 12.60 42.06
N ILE A 75 -47.80 13.06 42.80
CA ILE A 75 -46.42 13.14 42.33
C ILE A 75 -45.86 11.74 42.05
N GLY A 76 -46.10 10.76 42.94
CA GLY A 76 -45.69 9.38 42.73
C GLY A 76 -46.26 8.77 41.45
N ASN A 77 -47.57 8.93 41.23
CA ASN A 77 -48.23 8.41 40.02
C ASN A 77 -47.74 9.10 38.74
N ALA A 78 -47.53 10.42 38.77
CA ALA A 78 -46.97 11.15 37.64
C ALA A 78 -45.52 10.73 37.33
N PHE A 79 -44.74 10.42 38.37
CA PHE A 79 -43.36 9.96 38.25
C PHE A 79 -43.29 8.55 37.65
N GLU A 80 -44.11 7.61 38.13
CA GLU A 80 -44.22 6.25 37.56
C GLU A 80 -44.65 6.27 36.08
N LEU A 81 -45.63 7.11 35.76
CA LEU A 81 -46.09 7.29 34.38
C LEU A 81 -45.00 7.95 33.50
N GLY A 82 -44.21 8.85 34.07
CA GLY A 82 -43.02 9.41 33.44
C GLY A 82 -41.93 8.38 33.18
N ILE A 83 -41.61 7.54 34.17
CA ILE A 83 -40.59 6.48 34.07
C ILE A 83 -40.98 5.47 32.99
N THR A 84 -42.22 4.98 33.01
CA THR A 84 -42.70 3.98 32.04
C THR A 84 -42.67 4.53 30.61
N LYS A 85 -43.08 5.78 30.39
CA LYS A 85 -43.01 6.44 29.09
C LYS A 85 -41.58 6.68 28.61
N LEU A 86 -40.68 7.05 29.53
CA LEU A 86 -39.27 7.27 29.21
C LEU A 86 -38.58 5.95 28.89
N LEU A 87 -38.82 4.89 29.66
CA LEU A 87 -38.30 3.54 29.40
C LEU A 87 -38.79 3.01 28.05
N GLY A 88 -40.07 3.18 27.72
CA GLY A 88 -40.62 2.77 26.42
C GLY A 88 -40.02 3.54 25.24
N ALA A 89 -39.84 4.86 25.38
CA ALA A 89 -39.18 5.66 24.36
C ALA A 89 -37.69 5.32 24.20
N LEU A 90 -37.03 4.93 25.31
CA LEU A 90 -35.64 4.52 25.30
C LEU A 90 -35.47 3.14 24.65
N SER A 91 -36.34 2.18 24.95
CA SER A 91 -36.30 0.84 24.34
C SER A 91 -36.52 0.91 22.83
N GLU A 92 -37.49 1.72 22.37
CA GLU A 92 -37.73 1.92 20.94
C GLU A 92 -36.51 2.52 20.22
N LYS A 93 -35.83 3.48 20.86
CA LYS A 93 -34.59 4.05 20.31
C LYS A 93 -33.43 3.06 20.34
N LEU A 94 -33.34 2.21 21.36
CA LEU A 94 -32.31 1.17 21.46
C LEU A 94 -32.48 0.10 20.38
N ASP A 95 -33.71 -0.35 20.11
CA ASP A 95 -34.00 -1.32 19.04
C ASP A 95 -33.66 -0.76 17.65
N ARG A 96 -33.96 0.53 17.43
CA ARG A 96 -33.55 1.23 16.20
C ARG A 96 -32.03 1.39 16.10
N LEU A 97 -31.33 1.70 17.20
CA LEU A 97 -29.87 1.79 17.20
C LEU A 97 -29.20 0.43 17.04
N GLN A 98 -29.79 -0.64 17.56
CA GLN A 98 -29.30 -2.00 17.38
C GLN A 98 -29.45 -2.45 15.92
N SER A 99 -30.60 -2.20 15.30
CA SER A 99 -30.79 -2.50 13.86
C SER A 99 -29.92 -1.62 12.94
N ILE A 100 -29.74 -0.34 13.27
CA ILE A 100 -28.82 0.56 12.54
C ILE A 100 -27.36 0.13 12.75
N SER A 101 -26.95 -0.31 13.94
CA SER A 101 -25.57 -0.75 14.19
C SER A 101 -25.28 -2.09 13.51
N VAL A 102 -26.21 -3.05 13.50
CA VAL A 102 -26.06 -4.31 12.77
C VAL A 102 -25.95 -4.07 11.26
N THR A 103 -26.82 -3.24 10.69
CA THR A 103 -26.75 -2.90 9.25
C THR A 103 -25.48 -2.11 8.90
N ASN A 104 -25.02 -1.21 9.76
CA ASN A 104 -23.76 -0.50 9.57
C ASN A 104 -22.55 -1.44 9.69
N VAL A 105 -22.60 -2.41 10.59
CA VAL A 105 -21.57 -3.47 10.71
C VAL A 105 -21.60 -4.39 9.49
N GLU A 106 -22.77 -4.83 9.02
CA GLU A 106 -22.92 -5.65 7.80
C GLU A 106 -22.40 -4.92 6.57
N THR A 107 -22.72 -3.62 6.41
CA THR A 107 -22.21 -2.82 5.29
C THR A 107 -20.69 -2.61 5.39
N GLN A 108 -20.14 -2.38 6.58
CA GLN A 108 -18.69 -2.31 6.77
C GLN A 108 -18.00 -3.65 6.55
N ILE A 109 -18.61 -4.77 6.92
CA ILE A 109 -18.12 -6.12 6.62
C ILE A 109 -18.16 -6.34 5.11
N ALA A 110 -19.27 -6.03 4.44
CA ALA A 110 -19.39 -6.16 2.99
C ALA A 110 -18.35 -5.30 2.25
N LEU A 111 -18.16 -4.04 2.68
CA LEU A 111 -17.10 -3.16 2.15
C LEU A 111 -15.70 -3.73 2.41
N SER A 112 -15.45 -4.25 3.60
CA SER A 112 -14.16 -4.85 3.97
C SER A 112 -13.87 -6.11 3.17
N VAL A 113 -14.86 -7.00 3.01
CA VAL A 113 -14.77 -8.20 2.19
C VAL A 113 -14.56 -7.83 0.73
N ASN A 114 -15.30 -6.86 0.19
CA ASN A 114 -15.13 -6.41 -1.20
C ASN A 114 -13.75 -5.74 -1.41
N LYS A 115 -13.24 -5.04 -0.39
CA LYS A 115 -11.86 -4.50 -0.38
C LYS A 115 -10.79 -5.60 -0.31
N LEU A 116 -11.06 -6.71 0.39
CA LEU A 116 -10.17 -7.87 0.43
C LEU A 116 -10.20 -8.64 -0.89
N LEU A 117 -11.39 -8.90 -1.44
CA LEU A 117 -11.57 -9.54 -2.75
C LEU A 117 -10.90 -8.71 -3.86
N SER A 118 -11.13 -7.40 -3.89
CA SER A 118 -10.47 -6.51 -4.86
C SER A 118 -8.96 -6.38 -4.65
N ARG A 119 -8.43 -6.72 -3.47
CA ARG A 119 -6.98 -6.87 -3.24
C ARG A 119 -6.46 -8.25 -3.66
N GLN A 120 -7.29 -9.29 -3.57
CA GLN A 120 -6.96 -10.66 -3.95
C GLN A 120 -7.02 -10.88 -5.48
N ASP A 121 -7.97 -10.25 -6.18
CA ASP A 121 -8.10 -10.30 -7.64
C ASP A 121 -7.06 -9.46 -8.39
N LYS A 122 -6.41 -8.52 -7.70
CA LYS A 122 -5.28 -7.77 -8.28
C LYS A 122 -4.06 -8.68 -8.32
N ALA A 123 -3.87 -9.35 -9.45
CA ALA A 123 -2.69 -10.15 -9.77
C ALA A 123 -1.42 -9.47 -9.22
N THR A 124 -0.75 -10.15 -8.30
CA THR A 124 0.41 -9.62 -7.55
C THR A 124 1.46 -9.09 -8.53
N PRO A 125 2.19 -8.01 -8.20
CA PRO A 125 3.23 -7.46 -9.08
C PRO A 125 4.26 -8.52 -9.47
N ARG A 126 4.52 -9.50 -8.58
CA ARG A 126 5.35 -10.69 -8.82
C ARG A 126 4.81 -11.57 -9.96
N GLN A 127 3.49 -11.83 -10.02
CA GLN A 127 2.88 -12.59 -11.12
C GLN A 127 2.94 -11.85 -12.45
N LYS A 128 2.76 -10.52 -12.46
CA LYS A 128 2.91 -9.70 -13.67
C LYS A 128 4.35 -9.71 -14.18
N TRP A 129 5.34 -9.63 -13.28
CA TRP A 129 6.77 -9.75 -13.62
C TRP A 129 7.14 -11.13 -14.14
N ILE A 130 6.63 -12.21 -13.55
CA ILE A 130 6.88 -13.57 -14.03
C ILE A 130 6.29 -13.77 -15.43
N LYS A 131 5.07 -13.27 -15.70
CA LYS A 131 4.47 -13.36 -17.05
C LYS A 131 5.24 -12.56 -18.10
N ARG A 132 5.69 -11.34 -17.77
CA ARG A 132 6.53 -10.52 -18.68
C ARG A 132 7.92 -11.12 -18.89
N GLY A 133 8.53 -11.68 -17.84
CA GLY A 133 9.83 -12.35 -17.90
C GLY A 133 9.82 -13.59 -18.79
N LYS A 134 8.74 -14.38 -18.81
CA LYS A 134 8.62 -15.54 -19.72
C LYS A 134 8.63 -15.13 -21.20
N ILE A 135 7.93 -14.04 -21.55
CA ILE A 135 7.87 -13.53 -22.93
C ILE A 135 9.23 -12.94 -23.33
N ALA A 136 9.84 -12.13 -22.46
CA ALA A 136 11.16 -11.56 -22.71
C ALA A 136 12.25 -12.64 -22.86
N GLY A 137 12.19 -13.71 -22.04
CA GLY A 137 13.09 -14.85 -22.13
C GLY A 137 12.97 -15.62 -23.46
N LEU A 138 11.74 -15.81 -23.96
CA LEU A 138 11.50 -16.45 -25.25
C LEU A 138 12.10 -15.64 -26.41
N CYS A 139 11.88 -14.32 -26.43
CA CYS A 139 12.43 -13.45 -27.46
C CYS A 139 13.97 -13.43 -27.43
N MET A 140 14.57 -13.31 -26.24
CA MET A 140 16.03 -13.33 -26.09
C MET A 140 16.65 -14.65 -26.52
N GLY A 141 16.00 -15.79 -26.24
CA GLY A 141 16.44 -17.11 -26.70
C GLY A 141 16.43 -17.26 -28.22
N LEU A 142 15.41 -16.70 -28.89
CA LEU A 142 15.33 -16.72 -30.36
C LEU A 142 16.39 -15.80 -31.00
N PHE A 143 16.64 -14.62 -30.41
CA PHE A 143 17.68 -13.71 -30.89
C PHE A 143 19.09 -14.29 -30.74
N SER A 144 19.41 -14.96 -29.63
CA SER A 144 20.73 -15.55 -29.41
C SER A 144 21.00 -16.74 -30.34
N LEU A 145 19.99 -17.57 -30.62
CA LEU A 145 20.07 -18.64 -31.63
C LEU A 145 20.28 -18.07 -33.04
N GLY A 146 19.53 -17.03 -33.41
CA GLY A 146 19.69 -16.34 -34.69
C GLY A 146 21.08 -15.74 -34.87
N ALA A 147 21.58 -15.02 -33.86
CA ALA A 147 22.91 -14.42 -33.88
C ALA A 147 24.02 -15.47 -34.03
N SER A 148 23.91 -16.59 -33.30
CA SER A 148 24.90 -17.67 -33.35
C SER A 148 24.96 -18.34 -34.72
N LEU A 149 23.80 -18.57 -35.35
CA LEU A 149 23.71 -19.12 -36.71
C LEU A 149 24.30 -18.16 -37.75
N THR A 150 24.02 -16.86 -37.63
CA THR A 150 24.59 -15.85 -38.55
C THR A 150 26.10 -15.69 -38.40
N TYR A 151 26.62 -15.76 -37.17
CA TYR A 151 28.05 -15.70 -36.91
C TYR A 151 28.78 -16.91 -37.51
N TRP A 152 28.25 -18.12 -37.31
CA TRP A 152 28.81 -19.34 -37.87
C TRP A 152 28.84 -19.32 -39.40
N TRP A 153 27.75 -18.86 -40.02
CA TRP A 153 27.67 -18.72 -41.48
C TRP A 153 28.66 -17.67 -42.02
N PHE A 154 28.81 -16.54 -41.32
CA PHE A 154 29.77 -15.51 -41.70
C PHE A 154 31.22 -16.00 -41.61
N GLU A 155 31.59 -16.69 -40.53
CA GLU A 155 32.92 -17.28 -40.36
C GLU A 155 33.24 -18.30 -41.46
N GLN A 156 32.28 -19.17 -41.78
CA GLN A 156 32.39 -20.14 -42.88
C GLN A 156 32.59 -19.45 -44.24
N SER A 157 31.89 -18.34 -44.48
CA SER A 157 31.98 -17.58 -45.74
C SER A 157 33.35 -16.88 -45.90
N GLN A 158 33.92 -16.35 -44.81
CA GLN A 158 35.24 -15.73 -44.82
C GLN A 158 36.35 -16.75 -45.07
N LEU A 159 36.27 -17.92 -44.43
CA LEU A 159 37.19 -19.04 -44.65
C LEU A 159 37.11 -19.60 -46.08
N ALA A 160 35.92 -19.60 -46.68
CA ALA A 160 35.72 -20.01 -48.06
C ALA A 160 36.30 -19.00 -49.08
N SER A 161 36.34 -17.71 -48.72
CA SER A 161 36.90 -16.65 -49.57
C SER A 161 38.44 -16.64 -49.63
N LEU A 162 39.11 -17.30 -48.68
CA LEU A 162 40.54 -17.61 -48.78
C LEU A 162 40.75 -18.72 -49.83
N SER A 163 40.83 -18.27 -51.09
CA SER A 163 41.12 -19.01 -52.32
C SER A 163 42.09 -20.18 -52.15
N ALA A 164 41.94 -21.23 -52.96
CA ALA A 164 42.71 -22.48 -52.93
C ALA A 164 44.25 -22.31 -52.77
N ASN A 165 44.81 -21.20 -53.26
CA ASN A 165 46.23 -20.84 -53.09
C ASN A 165 46.64 -20.66 -51.61
N ASN A 166 45.72 -20.19 -50.76
CA ASN A 166 45.95 -20.02 -49.33
C ASN A 166 45.85 -21.33 -48.55
N ARG A 167 45.17 -22.37 -49.08
CA ARG A 167 45.12 -23.68 -48.40
C ARG A 167 46.47 -24.37 -48.44
N GLN A 168 47.15 -24.35 -49.59
CA GLN A 168 48.48 -24.92 -49.73
C GLN A 168 49.51 -24.13 -48.90
N LEU A 169 49.45 -22.80 -48.93
CA LEU A 169 50.32 -21.96 -48.11
C LEU A 169 50.09 -22.16 -46.61
N LEU A 170 48.82 -22.25 -46.16
CA LEU A 170 48.48 -22.50 -44.76
C LEU A 170 48.89 -23.91 -44.32
N ALA A 171 48.72 -24.91 -45.21
CA ALA A 171 49.17 -26.27 -44.95
C ALA A 171 50.70 -26.34 -44.83
N TRP A 172 51.45 -25.66 -45.71
CA TRP A 172 52.90 -25.55 -45.62
C TRP A 172 53.34 -24.79 -44.36
N ALA A 173 52.72 -23.64 -44.06
CA ALA A 173 53.06 -22.86 -42.87
C ALA A 173 52.82 -23.64 -41.56
N LYS A 174 51.82 -24.52 -41.55
CA LYS A 174 51.54 -25.44 -40.43
C LYS A 174 52.41 -26.70 -40.44
N SER A 175 53.06 -27.05 -41.56
CA SER A 175 53.92 -28.23 -41.68
C SER A 175 55.17 -28.10 -40.82
N HIS A 176 55.87 -29.22 -40.62
CA HIS A 176 57.12 -29.24 -39.86
C HIS A 176 58.18 -28.31 -40.49
N GLU A 177 58.24 -28.25 -41.82
CA GLU A 177 59.15 -27.37 -42.56
C GLU A 177 58.81 -25.89 -42.36
N GLY A 178 57.54 -25.51 -42.45
CA GLY A 178 57.10 -24.13 -42.24
C GLY A 178 57.33 -23.67 -40.80
N GLN A 179 57.07 -24.54 -39.81
CA GLN A 179 57.38 -24.26 -38.41
C GLN A 179 58.88 -24.13 -38.15
N LEU A 180 59.71 -24.96 -38.78
CA LEU A 180 61.17 -24.87 -38.69
C LEU A 180 61.68 -23.57 -39.32
N ALA A 181 61.20 -23.21 -40.51
CA ALA A 181 61.55 -21.95 -41.18
C ALA A 181 61.19 -20.75 -40.30
N ARG A 182 60.00 -20.75 -39.69
CA ARG A 182 59.58 -19.72 -38.73
C ARG A 182 60.53 -19.62 -37.53
N LYS A 183 60.93 -20.77 -36.95
CA LYS A 183 61.87 -20.80 -35.82
C LYS A 183 63.25 -20.27 -36.21
N ILE A 184 63.78 -20.65 -37.37
CA ILE A 184 65.06 -20.15 -37.88
C ILE A 184 65.03 -18.63 -38.04
N MET A 185 63.95 -18.09 -38.62
CA MET A 185 63.74 -16.64 -38.75
C MET A 185 63.66 -15.93 -37.39
N GLN A 186 62.98 -16.53 -36.41
CA GLN A 186 62.86 -15.98 -35.06
C GLN A 186 64.17 -15.99 -34.28
N TRP A 187 64.98 -17.05 -34.43
CA TRP A 187 66.28 -17.15 -33.76
C TRP A 187 67.32 -16.21 -34.35
N ASN A 188 67.13 -15.81 -35.61
CA ASN A 188 68.08 -14.98 -36.32
C ASN A 188 67.39 -13.76 -36.94
N PRO A 189 66.87 -12.83 -36.12
CA PRO A 189 66.20 -11.62 -36.62
C PRO A 189 67.15 -10.76 -37.45
N SER A 190 68.46 -10.83 -37.17
CA SER A 190 69.52 -10.13 -37.89
C SER A 190 69.70 -10.57 -39.34
N LEU A 191 69.16 -11.74 -39.73
CA LEU A 191 69.09 -12.15 -41.12
C LEU A 191 67.98 -11.43 -41.88
N ILE A 192 66.90 -11.03 -41.21
CA ILE A 192 65.73 -10.40 -41.84
C ILE A 192 65.96 -8.90 -42.02
N ASP A 193 66.55 -8.26 -41.00
CA ASP A 193 66.83 -6.82 -41.01
C ASP A 193 68.09 -6.43 -41.80
N GLY A 194 68.88 -7.40 -42.26
CA GLY A 194 70.11 -7.19 -43.01
C GLY A 194 71.32 -6.80 -42.17
N SER A 195 71.19 -6.64 -40.85
CA SER A 195 72.28 -6.25 -39.94
C SER A 195 73.42 -7.27 -39.90
N CYS A 196 73.09 -8.56 -40.03
CA CYS A 196 74.08 -9.63 -40.16
C CYS A 196 75.00 -9.40 -41.38
N SER A 197 74.45 -8.82 -42.44
CA SER A 197 75.27 -8.47 -43.61
C SER A 197 76.27 -7.36 -43.30
N ASP A 198 75.83 -6.32 -42.62
CA ASP A 198 76.70 -5.19 -42.30
C ASP A 198 77.79 -5.56 -41.29
N ASP A 199 77.48 -6.43 -40.34
CA ASP A 199 78.43 -6.95 -39.35
C ASP A 199 79.49 -7.83 -39.98
N VAL A 200 79.11 -8.74 -40.88
CA VAL A 200 80.07 -9.56 -41.63
C VAL A 200 80.94 -8.71 -42.56
N ALA A 201 80.37 -7.69 -43.20
CA ALA A 201 81.13 -6.72 -44.00
C ALA A 201 82.10 -5.89 -43.14
N ARG A 202 81.73 -5.54 -41.91
CA ARG A 202 82.61 -4.85 -40.94
C ARG A 202 83.75 -5.74 -40.44
N LEU A 203 83.48 -7.03 -40.25
CA LEU A 203 84.49 -8.00 -39.79
C LEU A 203 85.45 -8.44 -40.90
N GLY A 204 85.14 -8.18 -42.18
CA GLY A 204 86.00 -8.53 -43.32
C GLY A 204 86.12 -10.04 -43.55
N ILE A 205 85.17 -10.82 -43.05
CA ILE A 205 85.14 -12.29 -43.15
C ILE A 205 84.16 -12.68 -44.26
N GLY A 206 84.67 -13.05 -45.43
CA GLY A 206 83.88 -13.56 -46.55
C GLY A 206 83.94 -15.08 -46.62
N TRP A 207 82.94 -15.73 -47.25
CA TRP A 207 83.03 -17.13 -47.63
C TRP A 207 83.17 -17.24 -49.14
N GLY A 208 84.41 -17.29 -49.64
CA GLY A 208 84.71 -17.31 -51.08
C GLY A 208 84.33 -16.03 -51.85
N GLU A 209 83.64 -15.07 -51.23
CA GLU A 209 83.19 -13.82 -51.85
C GLU A 209 84.09 -12.64 -51.45
N VAL A 210 84.40 -11.77 -52.43
CA VAL A 210 85.08 -10.49 -52.20
C VAL A 210 84.06 -9.51 -51.60
N LEU A 211 84.18 -9.22 -50.30
CA LEU A 211 83.29 -8.28 -49.63
C LEU A 211 83.66 -6.84 -50.00
N VAL A 212 82.72 -6.14 -50.64
CA VAL A 212 82.86 -4.74 -51.04
C VAL A 212 81.94 -3.87 -50.20
N LYS A 213 82.50 -2.86 -49.52
CA LYS A 213 81.74 -1.83 -48.80
C LYS A 213 82.10 -0.47 -49.40
N ASN A 214 81.10 0.26 -49.88
CA ASN A 214 81.27 1.58 -50.51
C ASN A 214 82.33 1.59 -51.64
N GLY A 215 82.34 0.54 -52.49
CA GLY A 215 83.25 0.42 -53.63
C GLY A 215 84.70 0.02 -53.28
N LYS A 216 85.01 -0.26 -52.00
CA LYS A 216 86.33 -0.73 -51.56
C LYS A 216 86.24 -2.16 -51.02
N ILE A 217 87.25 -2.98 -51.36
CA ILE A 217 87.37 -4.34 -50.85
C ILE A 217 87.75 -4.27 -49.38
N VAL A 218 86.90 -4.79 -48.50
CA VAL A 218 87.04 -4.69 -47.03
C VAL A 218 87.38 -6.03 -46.37
N GLY A 219 87.57 -7.11 -47.14
CA GLY A 219 87.97 -8.41 -46.61
C GLY A 219 88.77 -9.24 -47.60
N ASN A 220 89.82 -9.90 -47.10
CA ASN A 220 90.64 -10.88 -47.84
C ASN A 220 90.84 -12.19 -47.05
N LYS A 221 90.04 -12.41 -46.00
CA LYS A 221 90.07 -13.65 -45.21
C LYS A 221 88.86 -14.49 -45.56
N GLN A 222 89.10 -15.58 -46.26
CA GLN A 222 88.10 -16.60 -46.54
C GLN A 222 87.94 -17.46 -45.28
N ALA A 223 86.74 -17.48 -44.70
CA ALA A 223 86.41 -18.46 -43.68
C ALA A 223 86.18 -19.81 -44.36
N THR A 224 86.91 -20.85 -43.97
CA THR A 224 86.68 -22.22 -44.48
C THR A 224 85.71 -23.01 -43.59
N THR A 225 85.43 -22.54 -42.37
CA THR A 225 84.44 -23.14 -41.45
C THR A 225 83.74 -22.07 -40.59
N GLY A 226 82.43 -22.22 -40.33
CA GLY A 226 81.65 -21.32 -39.48
C GLY A 226 80.16 -21.22 -39.84
N TYR A 227 79.29 -21.12 -38.83
CA TYR A 227 77.84 -21.35 -38.91
C TYR A 227 77.00 -20.26 -39.62
N CYS A 228 77.56 -19.08 -39.91
CA CYS A 228 76.80 -17.94 -40.48
C CYS A 228 76.80 -17.83 -42.01
N VAL A 229 77.42 -18.79 -42.69
CA VAL A 229 77.76 -18.63 -44.11
C VAL A 229 76.62 -18.98 -45.07
N VAL A 230 75.67 -19.82 -44.66
CA VAL A 230 74.82 -20.54 -45.64
C VAL A 230 73.56 -19.75 -46.07
N TRP A 231 73.22 -18.63 -45.43
CA TRP A 231 71.88 -18.03 -45.56
C TRP A 231 71.83 -16.53 -45.81
N ARG A 232 72.96 -15.88 -46.12
CA ARG A 232 73.02 -14.43 -46.27
C ARG A 232 72.51 -13.92 -47.64
N VAL A 233 72.68 -14.71 -48.69
CA VAL A 233 72.37 -14.33 -50.07
C VAL A 233 71.49 -15.41 -50.72
N PRO A 234 70.41 -15.03 -51.46
CA PRO A 234 69.59 -15.99 -52.20
C PRO A 234 70.45 -16.83 -53.16
N PRO A 235 70.16 -18.14 -53.37
CA PRO A 235 70.98 -19.03 -54.20
C PRO A 235 71.35 -18.46 -55.57
N ASN A 236 70.40 -17.77 -56.19
CA ASN A 236 70.45 -17.16 -57.52
C ASN A 236 71.34 -15.91 -57.59
N GLN A 237 71.74 -15.35 -56.45
CA GLN A 237 72.60 -14.17 -56.36
C GLN A 237 74.01 -14.51 -55.83
N ARG A 238 74.26 -15.78 -55.48
CA ARG A 238 75.58 -16.26 -55.05
C ARG A 238 76.48 -16.34 -56.27
N LYS A 239 77.57 -15.56 -56.28
CA LYS A 239 78.60 -15.62 -57.32
C LYS A 239 79.83 -16.27 -56.71
N PHE A 240 80.08 -17.53 -57.08
CA PHE A 240 81.31 -18.22 -56.72
C PHE A 240 82.36 -17.90 -57.79
N GLN A 241 83.49 -17.33 -57.38
CA GLN A 241 84.70 -17.21 -58.21
C GLN A 241 85.74 -18.21 -57.71
#